data_AF-A0AA35XXW5-F1
#
_entry.id   AF-A0AA35XXW5-F1
#
_cell.length_a   1.000
_cell.length_b   1.000
_cell.length_c   1.000
_cell.angle_alpha   90.00
_cell.angle_beta   90.00
_cell.angle_gamma   90.00
#
_symmetry.space_group_name_H-M   'P 1'
#
loop_
_entity.id
_entity.type
_entity.pdbx_description
1 polymer ?
#
loop_
_entity_poly.entity_id
_entity_poly.type
_entity_poly.pdbx_seq_one_letter_code
_entity_poly.pdbx_strand_id
1 'polypeptide(L)'
;MSDYHTRPQNASFLQGLILAGLIIFAGYLLNEQGLIGLLLAGDRSGISYLIAAIWLAMTLRWLWLLRWVQRQYDMPVDFETAHREAVLARWLNHGWFAADNVLKLGLLGTIIGFILMLAPISKLSGYDAASLQAALGEMSAGMAVALYTTLTGLVANLLLRLQFQILSDAMQEYLLDLGGKEPS
;
A
#
# COMPACT_ATOMS: atom_id res chain seq x y z
N MET A 1 -34.90 -25.51 -11.40
CA MET A 1 -35.02 -24.13 -10.88
C MET A 1 -33.71 -23.80 -10.20
N SER A 2 -32.73 -23.39 -11.00
CA SER A 2 -31.45 -22.88 -10.53
C SER A 2 -31.27 -21.59 -11.30
N ASP A 3 -31.68 -20.49 -10.66
CA ASP A 3 -31.40 -19.15 -11.16
C ASP A 3 -29.88 -18.98 -11.06
N TYR A 4 -29.20 -19.30 -12.15
CA TYR A 4 -27.83 -18.88 -12.39
C TYR A 4 -27.86 -17.36 -12.48
N HIS A 5 -27.66 -16.69 -11.34
CA HIS A 5 -27.39 -15.28 -11.29
C HIS A 5 -26.16 -14.99 -12.15
N THR A 6 -26.42 -14.48 -13.36
CA THR A 6 -25.45 -13.80 -14.20
C THR A 6 -25.00 -12.53 -13.47
N ARG A 7 -24.11 -12.68 -12.48
CA ARG A 7 -23.37 -11.54 -11.97
C ARG A 7 -22.46 -11.06 -13.09
N PRO A 8 -22.50 -9.76 -13.44
CA PRO A 8 -21.70 -9.27 -14.53
C PRO A 8 -20.23 -9.36 -14.12
N GLN A 9 -19.50 -10.20 -14.84
CA GLN A 9 -18.04 -10.36 -14.99
C GLN A 9 -17.17 -9.07 -14.90
N ASN A 10 -17.81 -7.91 -14.93
CA ASN A 10 -17.20 -6.58 -14.86
C ASN A 10 -17.24 -5.93 -13.46
N ALA A 11 -17.96 -6.51 -12.49
CA ALA A 11 -18.18 -5.87 -11.20
C ALA A 11 -16.86 -5.66 -10.43
N SER A 12 -16.05 -6.71 -10.30
CA SER A 12 -14.78 -6.70 -9.55
C SER A 12 -13.74 -5.76 -10.18
N PHE A 13 -13.74 -5.61 -11.51
CA PHE A 13 -12.89 -4.64 -12.19
C PHE A 13 -13.36 -3.21 -12.08
N LEU A 14 -14.68 -2.98 -12.24
CA LEU A 14 -15.25 -1.65 -12.08
C LEU A 14 -14.99 -1.14 -10.65
N GLN A 15 -15.13 -2.02 -9.65
CA GLN A 15 -14.75 -1.73 -8.26
C GLN A 15 -13.27 -1.36 -8.14
N GLY A 16 -12.37 -2.08 -8.80
CA GLY A 16 -10.95 -1.72 -8.87
C GLY A 16 -10.71 -0.35 -9.50
N LEU A 17 -11.37 -0.03 -10.62
CA LEU A 17 -11.23 1.28 -11.27
C LEU A 17 -11.80 2.42 -10.41
N ILE A 18 -12.94 2.19 -9.75
CA ILE A 18 -13.54 3.13 -8.79
C ILE A 18 -12.57 3.37 -7.64
N LEU A 19 -11.98 2.31 -7.08
CA LEU A 19 -11.00 2.44 -6.00
C LEU A 19 -9.77 3.23 -6.47
N ALA A 20 -9.23 2.93 -7.65
CA ALA A 20 -8.10 3.66 -8.21
C ALA A 20 -8.44 5.15 -8.40
N GLY A 21 -9.63 5.45 -8.92
CA GLY A 21 -10.14 6.82 -9.05
C GLY A 21 -10.29 7.53 -7.71
N LEU A 22 -10.83 6.84 -6.69
CA LEU A 22 -10.96 7.37 -5.33
C LEU A 22 -9.60 7.69 -4.72
N ILE A 23 -8.62 6.79 -4.91
CA ILE A 23 -7.25 6.98 -4.42
C ILE A 23 -6.59 8.19 -5.08
N ILE A 24 -6.72 8.33 -6.41
CA ILE A 24 -6.18 9.48 -7.15
C ILE A 24 -6.85 10.77 -6.68
N PHE A 25 -8.17 10.76 -6.54
CA PHE A 25 -8.93 11.92 -6.10
C PHE A 25 -8.58 12.33 -4.66
N ALA A 26 -8.49 11.36 -3.73
CA ALA A 26 -8.04 11.61 -2.37
C ALA A 26 -6.61 12.18 -2.35
N GLY A 27 -5.70 11.61 -3.16
CA GLY A 27 -4.34 12.13 -3.32
C GLY A 27 -4.32 13.57 -3.85
N TYR A 28 -5.18 13.90 -4.81
CA TYR A 28 -5.35 15.26 -5.30
C TYR A 28 -5.80 16.22 -4.19
N LEU A 29 -6.83 15.86 -3.41
CA LEU A 29 -7.30 16.69 -2.29
C LEU A 29 -6.21 16.91 -1.22
N LEU A 30 -5.46 15.86 -0.88
CA LEU A 30 -4.36 15.96 0.07
C LEU A 30 -3.22 16.85 -0.46
N ASN A 31 -3.00 16.84 -1.78
CA ASN A 31 -2.01 17.71 -2.43
C ASN A 31 -2.45 19.18 -2.40
N GLU A 32 -3.71 19.47 -2.73
CA GLU A 32 -4.28 20.83 -2.67
C GLU A 32 -4.23 21.40 -1.24
N GLN A 33 -4.39 20.55 -0.21
CA GLN A 33 -4.23 20.94 1.19
C GLN A 33 -2.77 21.09 1.63
N GLY A 34 -1.79 20.79 0.76
CA GLY A 34 -0.37 20.82 1.07
C GLY A 34 0.09 19.69 2.01
N LEU A 35 -0.79 18.75 2.37
CA LEU A 35 -0.50 17.67 3.32
C LEU A 35 0.56 16.70 2.80
N ILE A 36 0.55 16.40 1.50
CA ILE A 36 1.58 15.55 0.88
C ILE A 36 2.95 16.24 0.99
N GLY A 37 3.01 17.54 0.73
CA GLY A 37 4.23 18.34 0.89
C GLY A 37 4.72 18.35 2.34
N LEU A 38 3.80 18.48 3.30
CA LEU A 38 4.13 18.45 4.73
C LEU A 38 4.69 17.08 5.18
N LEU A 39 4.08 15.97 4.73
CA LEU A 39 4.55 14.62 5.04
C LEU A 39 5.95 14.36 4.46
N LEU A 40 6.18 14.76 3.21
CA LEU A 40 7.45 14.54 2.52
C LEU A 40 8.56 15.49 2.98
N ALA A 41 8.23 16.74 3.31
CA ALA A 41 9.20 17.70 3.84
C ALA A 41 9.53 17.43 5.32
N GLY A 42 8.57 16.94 6.09
CA GLY A 42 8.73 16.62 7.50
C GLY A 42 9.50 15.33 7.75
N ASP A 43 9.53 14.39 6.79
CA ASP A 43 10.34 13.19 6.89
C ASP A 43 11.77 13.40 6.37
N ARG A 44 12.64 13.90 7.27
CA ARG A 44 14.08 14.03 7.03
C ARG A 44 14.80 12.67 6.87
N SER A 45 14.20 11.54 7.26
CA SER A 45 14.81 10.21 7.12
C SER A 45 14.78 9.68 5.68
N GLY A 46 13.86 10.19 4.85
CA GLY A 46 13.68 9.75 3.47
C GLY A 46 12.89 8.44 3.30
N ILE A 47 12.40 7.83 4.38
CA ILE A 47 11.67 6.56 4.33
C ILE A 47 10.30 6.72 3.68
N SER A 48 9.64 7.86 3.85
CA SER A 48 8.33 8.16 3.27
C SER A 48 8.39 8.17 1.74
N TYR A 49 9.51 8.61 1.15
CA TYR A 49 9.73 8.50 -0.30
C TYR A 49 9.86 7.04 -0.75
N LEU A 50 10.56 6.21 0.03
CA LEU A 50 10.67 4.77 -0.25
C LEU A 50 9.31 4.08 -0.15
N ILE A 51 8.53 4.38 0.89
CA ILE A 51 7.16 3.87 1.06
C ILE A 51 6.29 4.28 -0.13
N ALA A 52 6.34 5.55 -0.54
CA ALA A 52 5.59 6.06 -1.68
C ALA A 52 5.99 5.37 -2.99
N ALA A 53 7.29 5.14 -3.21
CA ALA A 53 7.79 4.43 -4.39
C ALA A 53 7.31 2.96 -4.43
N ILE A 54 7.38 2.25 -3.30
CA ILE A 54 6.87 0.87 -3.18
C ILE A 54 5.36 0.85 -3.44
N TRP A 55 4.62 1.79 -2.83
CA TRP A 55 3.19 1.92 -3.01
C TRP A 55 2.82 2.14 -4.48
N LEU A 56 3.45 3.10 -5.16
CA LEU A 56 3.21 3.36 -6.59
C LEU A 56 3.52 2.13 -7.44
N ALA A 57 4.66 1.48 -7.24
CA ALA A 57 5.05 0.29 -7.99
C ALA A 57 4.03 -0.85 -7.81
N MET A 58 3.56 -1.07 -6.58
CA MET A 58 2.56 -2.10 -6.28
C MET A 58 1.17 -1.75 -6.81
N THR A 59 0.75 -0.49 -6.76
CA THR A 59 -0.52 -0.04 -7.37
C THR A 59 -0.50 -0.20 -8.89
N LEU A 60 0.62 0.11 -9.56
CA LEU A 60 0.79 -0.14 -10.99
C LEU A 60 0.74 -1.65 -11.30
N ARG A 61 1.45 -2.46 -10.52
CA ARG A 61 1.41 -3.93 -10.64
C ARG A 61 -0.01 -4.47 -10.43
N TRP A 62 -0.74 -3.96 -9.44
CA TRP A 62 -2.11 -4.33 -9.16
C TRP A 62 -3.04 -4.02 -10.34
N LEU A 63 -2.99 -2.80 -10.90
CA LEU A 63 -3.78 -2.44 -12.08
C LEU A 63 -3.45 -3.31 -13.30
N TRP A 64 -2.15 -3.60 -13.50
CA TRP A 64 -1.70 -4.49 -14.56
C TRP A 64 -2.26 -5.90 -14.40
N LEU A 65 -2.19 -6.46 -13.18
CA LEU A 65 -2.72 -7.78 -12.84
C LEU A 65 -4.23 -7.86 -12.99
N LEU A 66 -4.96 -6.86 -12.49
CA LEU A 66 -6.41 -6.80 -12.60
C LEU A 66 -6.84 -6.76 -14.07
N ARG A 67 -6.16 -5.96 -14.89
CA ARG A 67 -6.38 -5.89 -16.34
C ARG A 67 -5.98 -7.18 -17.05
N TRP A 68 -4.94 -7.86 -16.57
CA TRP A 68 -4.52 -9.17 -17.10
C TRP A 68 -5.60 -10.22 -16.84
N VAL A 69 -6.07 -10.37 -15.59
CA VAL A 69 -7.17 -11.30 -15.22
C VAL A 69 -8.40 -11.05 -16.09
N GLN A 70 -8.74 -9.79 -16.36
CA GLN A 70 -9.85 -9.47 -17.26
C GLN A 70 -9.61 -9.82 -18.74
N ARG A 71 -8.44 -9.48 -19.28
CA ARG A 71 -8.13 -9.74 -20.70
C ARG A 71 -8.04 -11.22 -21.00
N GLN A 72 -7.64 -12.00 -20.00
CA GLN A 72 -7.42 -13.43 -20.10
C GLN A 72 -8.68 -14.24 -19.72
N TYR A 73 -9.88 -13.77 -20.08
CA TYR A 73 -11.12 -14.54 -19.91
C TYR A 73 -11.19 -15.81 -20.79
N ASP A 74 -10.17 -16.03 -21.61
CA ASP A 74 -10.08 -17.13 -22.57
C ASP A 74 -8.68 -17.78 -22.54
N MET A 75 -8.19 -18.14 -21.35
CA MET A 75 -7.01 -19.00 -21.25
C MET A 75 -7.36 -20.43 -21.70
N PRO A 76 -6.53 -21.09 -22.53
CA PRO A 76 -6.70 -22.50 -22.87
C PRO A 76 -6.77 -23.34 -21.59
N VAL A 77 -7.74 -24.26 -21.49
CA VAL A 77 -8.08 -25.05 -20.28
C VAL A 77 -7.00 -26.08 -19.90
N ASP A 78 -5.93 -26.21 -20.68
CA ASP A 78 -4.91 -27.28 -20.59
C ASP A 78 -4.03 -27.32 -19.32
N PHE A 79 -4.27 -26.46 -18.31
CA PHE A 79 -3.56 -26.55 -17.03
C PHE A 79 -4.50 -27.03 -15.94
N GLU A 80 -4.05 -28.00 -15.16
CA GLU A 80 -4.73 -28.48 -13.95
C GLU A 80 -5.07 -27.30 -13.02
N THR A 81 -6.33 -27.24 -12.57
CA THR A 81 -6.89 -26.12 -11.79
C THR A 81 -6.04 -25.80 -10.56
N ALA A 82 -5.49 -26.82 -9.89
CA ALA A 82 -4.56 -26.67 -8.76
C ALA A 82 -3.27 -25.90 -9.10
N HIS A 83 -2.72 -26.03 -10.31
CA HIS A 83 -1.53 -25.30 -10.71
C HIS A 83 -1.81 -23.80 -10.91
N ARG A 84 -2.99 -23.47 -11.45
CA ARG A 84 -3.42 -22.08 -11.67
C ARG A 84 -3.60 -21.35 -10.34
N GLU A 85 -4.30 -22.00 -9.41
CA GLU A 85 -4.49 -21.50 -8.05
C GLU A 85 -3.16 -21.15 -7.39
N ALA A 86 -2.16 -22.03 -7.50
CA ALA A 86 -0.83 -21.79 -6.93
C ALA A 86 -0.14 -20.56 -7.53
N VAL A 87 -0.26 -20.34 -8.85
CA VAL A 87 0.32 -19.17 -9.52
C VAL A 87 -0.36 -17.87 -9.06
N LEU A 88 -1.70 -17.86 -9.02
CA LEU A 88 -2.50 -16.71 -8.59
C LEU A 88 -2.23 -16.37 -7.11
N ALA A 89 -2.23 -17.38 -6.25
CA ALA A 89 -1.89 -17.23 -4.83
C ALA A 89 -0.49 -16.66 -4.63
N ARG A 90 0.51 -17.11 -5.43
CA ARG A 90 1.86 -16.55 -5.38
C ARG A 90 1.88 -15.06 -5.72
N TRP A 91 1.08 -14.63 -6.68
CA TRP A 91 1.04 -13.23 -7.11
C TRP A 91 0.40 -12.32 -6.06
N LEU A 92 -0.66 -12.80 -5.40
CA LEU A 92 -1.28 -12.15 -4.25
C LEU A 92 -0.30 -12.06 -3.08
N ASN A 93 0.37 -13.16 -2.74
CA ASN A 93 1.31 -13.21 -1.62
C ASN A 93 2.42 -12.16 -1.74
N HIS A 94 2.93 -11.89 -2.94
CA HIS A 94 3.90 -10.80 -3.14
C HIS A 94 3.33 -9.42 -2.80
N GLY A 95 2.07 -9.15 -3.14
CA GLY A 95 1.39 -7.89 -2.85
C GLY A 95 1.12 -7.69 -1.35
N TRP A 96 0.62 -8.73 -0.69
CA TRP A 96 0.40 -8.73 0.75
C TRP A 96 1.72 -8.62 1.52
N PHE A 97 2.76 -9.32 1.08
CA PHE A 97 4.10 -9.17 1.62
C PHE A 97 4.62 -7.74 1.48
N ALA A 98 4.43 -7.09 0.33
CA ALA A 98 4.82 -5.70 0.16
C ALA A 98 4.08 -4.75 1.13
N ALA A 99 2.77 -4.97 1.36
CA ALA A 99 2.00 -4.20 2.33
C ALA A 99 2.53 -4.35 3.77
N ASP A 100 2.86 -5.59 4.18
CA ASP A 100 3.49 -5.86 5.48
C ASP A 100 4.85 -5.17 5.62
N ASN A 101 5.66 -5.14 4.56
CA ASN A 101 6.95 -4.46 4.57
C ASN A 101 6.78 -2.95 4.70
N VAL A 102 5.82 -2.35 3.99
CA VAL A 102 5.50 -0.92 4.10
C VAL A 102 5.10 -0.55 5.52
N LEU A 103 4.28 -1.38 6.18
CA LEU A 103 3.93 -1.17 7.59
C LEU A 103 5.16 -1.19 8.50
N LYS A 104 6.03 -2.19 8.31
CA LYS A 104 7.29 -2.32 9.08
C LYS A 104 8.23 -1.14 8.84
N LEU A 105 8.33 -0.64 7.61
CA LEU A 105 9.11 0.57 7.29
C LEU A 105 8.53 1.80 8.00
N GLY A 106 7.21 1.93 8.09
CA GLY A 106 6.56 3.01 8.85
C GLY A 106 6.87 2.97 10.36
N LEU A 107 6.95 1.77 10.94
CA LEU A 107 7.38 1.57 12.34
C LEU A 107 8.88 1.84 12.53
N LEU A 108 9.71 1.51 11.52
CA LEU A 108 11.14 1.81 11.50
C LEU A 108 11.37 3.33 11.51
N GLY A 109 10.51 4.08 10.81
CA GLY A 109 10.47 5.54 10.87
C GLY A 109 10.27 6.09 12.29
N THR A 110 9.43 5.44 13.11
CA THR A 110 9.25 5.83 14.52
C THR A 110 10.55 5.69 15.30
N ILE A 111 11.25 4.57 15.11
CA ILE A 111 12.53 4.30 15.77
C ILE A 111 13.55 5.37 15.38
N ILE A 112 13.64 5.70 14.09
CA ILE A 112 14.56 6.74 13.59
C ILE A 112 14.17 8.11 14.13
N GLY A 113 12.89 8.48 14.14
CA GLY A 113 12.45 9.74 14.70
C GLY A 113 12.77 9.89 16.19
N PHE A 114 12.65 8.81 16.97
CA PHE A 114 13.09 8.80 18.37
C PHE A 114 14.60 8.94 18.53
N ILE A 115 15.39 8.30 17.66
CA ILE A 115 16.86 8.48 17.65
C ILE A 115 17.21 9.94 17.36
N LEU A 116 16.58 10.55 16.35
CA LEU A 116 16.78 11.96 16.00
C LEU A 116 16.34 12.89 17.12
N MET A 117 15.24 12.56 17.81
CA MET A 117 14.74 13.32 18.96
C MET A 117 15.74 13.32 20.12
N LEU A 118 16.42 12.21 20.40
CA LEU A 118 17.37 12.11 21.52
C LEU A 118 18.77 12.64 21.16
N ALA A 119 19.09 12.77 19.87
CA ALA A 119 20.40 13.20 19.40
C ALA A 119 20.91 14.55 19.95
N PRO A 120 20.08 15.59 20.19
CA PRO A 120 20.54 16.87 20.74
C PRO A 120 20.97 16.77 22.20
N ILE A 121 20.37 15.85 22.98
CA ILE A 121 20.64 15.71 24.43
C ILE A 121 22.11 15.35 24.68
N SER A 122 22.70 14.52 23.82
CA SER A 122 24.12 14.13 23.95
C SER A 122 25.10 15.24 23.54
N LYS A 123 24.62 16.30 22.88
CA LYS A 123 25.43 17.41 22.37
C LYS A 123 25.36 18.67 23.24
N LEU A 124 24.51 18.69 24.26
CA LEU A 124 24.41 19.82 25.19
C LEU A 124 25.70 19.90 26.02
N SER A 125 26.50 20.94 25.76
CA SER A 125 27.75 21.25 26.51
C SER A 125 27.52 22.28 27.62
N GLY A 126 26.29 22.79 27.77
CA GLY A 126 25.85 23.72 28.81
C GLY A 126 24.33 23.86 28.85
N TYR A 127 23.80 24.45 29.92
CA TYR A 127 22.36 24.64 30.16
C TYR A 127 21.92 26.10 29.95
N ASP A 128 22.49 26.79 28.96
CA ASP A 128 22.02 28.12 28.59
C ASP A 128 20.70 28.05 27.82
N ALA A 129 19.92 29.14 27.88
CA ALA A 129 18.59 29.18 27.29
C ALA A 129 18.59 28.98 25.76
N ALA A 130 19.64 29.41 25.05
CA ALA A 130 19.72 29.27 23.59
C ALA A 130 19.99 27.81 23.18
N SER A 131 20.90 27.13 23.88
CA SER A 131 21.19 25.70 23.67
C SER A 131 19.96 24.83 23.96
N LEU A 132 19.21 25.15 25.03
CA LEU A 132 17.97 24.45 25.35
C LEU A 132 16.88 24.70 24.29
N GLN A 133 16.72 25.94 23.82
CA GLN A 133 15.75 26.26 22.76
C GLN A 133 16.07 25.54 21.44
N ALA A 134 17.35 25.51 21.05
CA ALA A 134 17.79 24.78 19.86
C ALA A 134 17.56 23.26 19.99
N ALA A 135 17.87 22.68 21.15
CA ALA A 135 17.63 21.27 21.41
C ALA A 135 16.13 20.93 21.35
N LEU A 136 15.25 21.76 21.93
CA LEU A 136 13.81 21.57 21.85
C LEU A 136 13.28 21.61 20.40
N GLY A 137 13.85 22.46 19.55
CA GLY A 137 13.52 22.51 18.13
C GLY A 137 13.88 21.22 17.39
N GLU A 138 15.11 20.72 17.59
CA GLU A 138 15.58 19.45 17.00
C GLU A 138 14.78 18.25 17.56
N MET A 139 14.43 18.27 18.86
CA MET A 139 13.57 17.25 19.47
C MET A 139 12.18 17.21 18.80
N SER A 140 11.58 18.38 18.57
CA SER A 140 10.29 18.49 17.88
C SER A 140 10.38 18.00 16.43
N ALA A 141 11.50 18.25 15.74
CA ALA A 141 11.74 17.73 14.40
C ALA A 141 11.84 16.18 14.39
N GLY A 142 12.54 15.57 15.36
CA GLY A 142 12.60 14.11 15.50
C GLY A 142 11.22 13.47 15.73
N MET A 143 10.37 14.15 16.53
CA MET A 143 8.97 13.74 16.71
C MET A 143 8.17 13.81 15.41
N ALA A 144 8.33 14.88 14.63
CA ALA A 144 7.64 15.04 13.35
C ALA A 144 8.00 13.91 12.36
N VAL A 145 9.29 13.56 12.27
CA VAL A 145 9.77 12.43 11.44
C VAL A 145 9.08 11.12 11.85
N ALA A 146 9.02 10.83 13.15
CA ALA A 146 8.36 9.62 13.66
C ALA A 146 6.88 9.58 13.25
N LEU A 147 6.12 10.66 13.52
CA LEU A 147 4.68 10.69 13.27
C LEU A 147 4.35 10.62 11.78
N TYR A 148 5.04 11.40 10.93
CA TYR A 148 4.75 11.45 9.50
C TYR A 148 5.12 10.15 8.78
N THR A 149 6.26 9.55 9.12
CA THR A 149 6.68 8.28 8.50
C THR A 149 5.76 7.13 8.89
N THR A 150 5.32 7.08 10.15
CA THR A 150 4.37 6.06 10.62
C THR A 150 3.00 6.24 10.00
N LEU A 151 2.49 7.47 9.92
CA LEU A 151 1.22 7.76 9.24
C LEU A 151 1.29 7.32 7.77
N THR A 152 2.37 7.68 7.08
CA THR A 152 2.58 7.30 5.67
C THR A 152 2.59 5.78 5.49
N GLY A 153 3.33 5.05 6.34
CA GLY A 153 3.38 3.58 6.30
C GLY A 153 2.03 2.92 6.59
N LEU A 154 1.27 3.43 7.57
CA LEU A 154 -0.06 2.91 7.90
C LEU A 154 -1.06 3.11 6.76
N VAL A 155 -1.12 4.33 6.22
CA VAL A 155 -2.02 4.67 5.10
C VAL A 155 -1.67 3.85 3.86
N ALA A 156 -0.38 3.79 3.49
CA ALA A 156 0.06 3.01 2.34
C ALA A 156 -0.21 1.50 2.50
N ASN A 157 0.04 0.92 3.68
CA ASN A 157 -0.30 -0.48 3.96
C ASN A 157 -1.80 -0.74 3.83
N LEU A 158 -2.65 0.13 4.39
CA LEU A 158 -4.11 0.00 4.30
C LEU A 158 -4.58 0.04 2.84
N LEU A 159 -4.09 1.01 2.07
CA LEU A 159 -4.46 1.15 0.66
C LEU A 159 -4.01 -0.07 -0.17
N LEU A 160 -2.80 -0.58 0.04
CA LEU A 160 -2.32 -1.78 -0.65
C LEU A 160 -3.16 -3.01 -0.30
N ARG A 161 -3.49 -3.22 0.97
CA ARG A 161 -4.35 -4.34 1.39
C ARG A 161 -5.70 -4.28 0.71
N LEU A 162 -6.32 -3.11 0.64
CA LEU A 162 -7.60 -2.93 -0.03
C LEU A 162 -7.50 -3.24 -1.54
N GLN A 163 -6.45 -2.75 -2.21
CA GLN A 163 -6.20 -3.05 -3.62
C GLN A 163 -6.05 -4.57 -3.86
N PHE A 164 -5.18 -5.24 -3.08
CA PHE A 164 -4.93 -6.67 -3.24
C PHE A 164 -6.10 -7.55 -2.79
N GLN A 165 -6.98 -7.06 -1.90
CA GLN A 165 -8.23 -7.75 -1.55
C GLN A 165 -9.16 -7.83 -2.76
N ILE A 166 -9.43 -6.71 -3.44
CA ILE A 166 -10.27 -6.69 -4.65
C ILE A 166 -9.68 -7.59 -5.74
N LEU A 167 -8.36 -7.60 -5.88
CA LEU A 167 -7.68 -8.47 -6.83
C LEU A 167 -7.81 -9.96 -6.45
N SER A 168 -7.78 -10.29 -5.16
CA SER A 168 -8.02 -11.65 -4.66
C SER A 168 -9.42 -12.12 -5.01
N ASP A 169 -10.42 -11.27 -4.75
CA ASP A 169 -11.82 -11.60 -5.05
C ASP A 169 -12.02 -11.83 -6.56
N ALA A 170 -11.42 -10.99 -7.41
CA ALA A 170 -11.44 -11.16 -8.87
C ALA A 170 -10.76 -12.47 -9.33
N MET A 171 -9.64 -12.85 -8.71
CA MET A 171 -8.96 -14.12 -9.02
C MET A 171 -9.75 -15.34 -8.57
N GLN A 172 -10.43 -15.28 -7.42
CA GLN A 172 -11.28 -16.37 -6.93
C GLN A 172 -12.51 -16.57 -7.82
N GLU A 173 -13.16 -15.48 -8.22
CA GLU A 173 -14.29 -15.52 -9.15
C GLU A 173 -13.89 -16.20 -10.47
N TYR A 174 -12.70 -15.87 -10.99
CA TYR A 174 -12.15 -16.52 -12.18
C TYR A 174 -11.92 -18.04 -12.01
N LEU A 175 -11.44 -18.48 -10.84
CA LEU A 175 -11.23 -19.91 -10.56
C LEU A 175 -12.54 -20.70 -10.45
N LEU A 176 -13.57 -20.10 -9.82
CA LEU A 176 -14.90 -20.72 -9.71
C LEU A 176 -15.56 -20.91 -11.09
N ASP A 177 -15.44 -19.92 -11.97
CA ASP A 177 -15.94 -20.00 -13.34
C ASP A 177 -15.28 -21.11 -14.17
N LEU A 178 -14.02 -21.43 -13.89
CA LEU A 178 -13.29 -22.53 -14.52
C LEU A 178 -13.75 -23.90 -13.99
N GLY A 179 -13.87 -24.06 -12.67
CA GLY A 179 -14.29 -25.32 -12.06
C GLY A 179 -15.72 -25.73 -12.46
N GLY A 180 -16.60 -24.77 -12.77
CA GLY A 180 -17.93 -25.05 -13.30
C GLY A 180 -17.97 -25.52 -14.77
N LYS A 181 -16.87 -25.42 -15.51
CA LYS A 181 -16.76 -25.81 -16.93
C LYS A 181 -16.05 -27.15 -17.16
N GLU A 182 -15.52 -27.81 -16.12
CA GLU A 182 -14.96 -29.16 -16.23
C GLU A 182 -16.11 -30.18 -16.47
N PRO A 183 -16.10 -30.96 -17.56
CA PRO A 183 -17.13 -31.96 -17.81
C PRO A 183 -16.93 -33.13 -16.83
N SER A 184 -17.99 -33.43 -16.06
CA SER A 184 -18.12 -34.62 -15.21
C SER A 184 -18.00 -35.93 -16.00
#